data_AF-A0AA42B0H6-F1
#
_entry.id   AF-A0AA42B0H6-F1
#
_cell.length_a   1.000
_cell.length_b   1.000
_cell.length_c   1.000
_cell.angle_alpha   90.00
_cell.angle_beta   90.00
_cell.angle_gamma   90.00
#
_symmetry.space_group_name_H-M   'P 1'
#
loop_
_entity.id
_entity.type
_entity.pdbx_description
1 polymer ?
#
loop_
_entity_poly.entity_id
_entity_poly.type
_entity_poly.pdbx_seq_one_letter_code
_entity_poly.pdbx_strand_id
1 'polypeptide(L)' 'AVERSNCFHKHGHGANCYQSTYYYTVIFAVIQILLCQIPNFHKLSWLSIVAAVMSFAYSSIGIGLSIAKVA' A
#
# COMPACT_ATOMS: atom_id res chain seq x y z
N ALA A 1 -2.77 -5.71 -8.19
CA ALA A 1 -3.46 -7.02 -8.14
C ALA A 1 -4.98 -6.86 -8.03
N VAL A 2 -5.49 -6.25 -6.94
CA VAL A 2 -6.95 -6.07 -6.74
C VAL A 2 -7.62 -5.36 -7.91
N GLU A 3 -7.05 -4.25 -8.37
CA GLU A 3 -7.63 -3.46 -9.46
C GLU A 3 -7.67 -4.23 -10.80
N ARG A 4 -6.60 -4.98 -11.10
CA ARG A 4 -6.54 -5.89 -12.26
C ARG A 4 -7.59 -7.00 -12.16
N SER A 5 -7.74 -7.64 -11.00
CA SER A 5 -8.77 -8.66 -10.76
C SER A 5 -10.18 -8.07 -10.89
N ASN A 6 -10.41 -6.85 -10.41
CA ASN A 6 -11.69 -6.16 -10.52
C ASN A 6 -12.01 -5.80 -11.99
N CYS A 7 -11.00 -5.41 -12.77
CA CYS A 7 -11.12 -5.18 -14.20
C CYS A 7 -11.54 -6.45 -14.96
N PHE A 8 -10.92 -7.60 -14.66
CA PHE A 8 -11.31 -8.89 -15.24
C PHE A 8 -12.69 -9.37 -14.79
N HIS A 9 -13.10 -9.08 -13.54
CA HIS A 9 -14.44 -9.39 -13.05
C HIS A 9 -15.51 -8.58 -13.80
N LYS A 10 -15.23 -7.31 -14.12
CA LYS A 10 -16.19 -6.40 -14.77
C LYS A 10 -16.24 -6.53 -16.29
N HIS A 11 -15.12 -6.85 -16.94
CA HIS A 11 -14.99 -6.88 -18.40
C HIS A 11 -14.75 -8.28 -18.98
N GLY A 12 -14.64 -9.31 -18.13
CA GLY A 12 -14.40 -10.70 -18.53
C GLY A 12 -12.91 -11.05 -18.71
N HIS A 13 -12.61 -12.36 -18.68
CA HIS A 13 -11.24 -12.89 -18.70
C HIS A 13 -10.43 -12.55 -19.96
N GLY A 14 -11.09 -12.21 -21.08
CA GLY A 14 -10.43 -11.85 -22.35
C GLY A 14 -10.08 -10.36 -22.49
N ALA A 15 -10.41 -9.52 -21.51
CA ALA A 15 -10.15 -8.08 -21.58
C ALA A 15 -8.66 -7.76 -21.36
N ASN A 16 -8.11 -6.82 -22.12
CA ASN A 16 -6.75 -6.31 -21.90
C ASN A 16 -6.72 -5.36 -20.69
N CYS A 17 -6.69 -5.93 -19.48
CA CYS A 17 -6.54 -5.18 -18.24
C CYS A 17 -5.05 -5.00 -17.90
N TYR A 18 -4.48 -3.85 -18.29
CA TYR A 18 -3.13 -3.44 -17.95
C TYR A 18 -3.13 -2.57 -16.69
N GLN A 19 -2.41 -2.99 -15.66
CA GLN A 19 -2.22 -2.19 -14.45
C GLN A 19 -0.87 -1.47 -14.53
N SER A 20 -0.88 -0.14 -14.61
CA SER A 20 0.35 0.64 -14.69
C SER A 20 1.02 0.75 -13.31
N THR A 21 1.98 -0.14 -13.04
CA THR A 21 2.77 -0.12 -11.79
C THR A 21 3.74 1.06 -11.73
N TYR A 22 4.04 1.69 -12.87
CA TYR A 22 4.98 2.80 -12.99
C TYR A 22 4.73 3.92 -11.97
N TYR A 23 3.46 4.32 -11.81
CA TYR A 23 3.08 5.38 -10.87
C TYR A 23 3.45 5.05 -9.42
N TYR A 24 3.17 3.82 -8.97
CA TYR A 24 3.51 3.37 -7.62
C TYR A 24 5.02 3.28 -7.40
N THR A 25 5.76 2.79 -8.41
CA THR A 25 7.22 2.73 -8.36
C THR A 25 7.85 4.12 -8.27
N VAL A 26 7.34 5.09 -9.03
CA VAL A 26 7.81 6.48 -8.99
C VAL A 26 7.56 7.12 -7.62
N ILE A 27 6.35 6.97 -7.05
CA ILE A 27 6.06 7.49 -5.70
C ILE A 27 6.99 6.89 -4.66
N PHE A 28 7.20 5.57 -4.71
CA PHE A 28 8.10 4.89 -3.78
C PHE A 28 9.55 5.37 -3.92
N ALA A 29 10.01 5.64 -5.15
CA ALA A 29 11.33 6.21 -5.40
C ALA A 29 11.45 7.65 -4.84
N VAL A 30 10.45 8.50 -5.04
CA VAL A 30 10.42 9.86 -4.49
C VAL A 30 10.49 9.85 -2.96
N ILE A 31 9.69 8.99 -2.31
CA ILE A 31 9.70 8.85 -0.85
C ILE A 31 11.09 8.40 -0.35
N GLN A 32 11.74 7.45 -1.02
CA GLN A 32 13.10 7.03 -0.68
C GLN A 32 14.12 8.16 -0.82
N ILE A 33 14.07 8.94 -1.90
CA ILE A 33 15.00 10.08 -2.09
C ILE A 33 14.81 11.11 -0.97
N LEU A 34 13.55 11.42 -0.63
CA LEU A 34 13.24 12.32 0.48
C LEU A 34 13.78 11.77 1.81
N LEU A 35 13.60 10.47 2.09
CA LEU A 35 14.13 9.82 3.29
C LEU A 35 15.67 9.86 3.35
N CYS A 36 16.36 9.63 2.22
CA CYS A 36 17.82 9.66 2.14
C CYS A 36 18.40 11.08 2.33
N GLN A 37 17.64 12.12 2.01
CA GLN A 37 18.09 13.50 2.18
C GLN A 37 17.93 14.04 3.60
N ILE A 38 17.24 13.35 4.52
CA ILE A 38 16.99 13.85 5.89
C ILE A 38 18.26 13.63 6.75
N PRO A 39 19.02 14.67 7.11
CA PRO A 39 20.25 14.54 7.90
C PRO A 39 20.00 14.73 9.41
N ASN A 40 18.76 14.55 9.89
CA ASN A 40 18.35 14.93 11.25
C ASN A 40 17.73 13.75 12.01
N PHE A 41 18.47 13.22 12.99
CA PHE A 41 18.08 12.08 13.85
C PHE A 41 16.74 12.28 14.58
N HIS A 42 16.34 13.53 14.87
CA HIS A 42 15.06 13.84 15.50
C HIS A 42 13.84 13.53 14.61
N LYS A 43 14.00 13.53 13.28
CA LYS A 43 12.92 13.20 12.32
C LYS A 43 12.76 11.69 12.11
N LEU A 44 13.75 10.87 12.49
CA LEU A 44 13.70 9.41 12.37
C LEU A 44 12.85 8.76 13.48
N SER A 45 12.81 9.32 14.70
CA SER A 45 11.91 8.81 15.77
C SER A 45 10.44 8.86 15.38
N TRP A 46 10.03 9.84 14.58
CA TRP A 46 8.66 9.91 14.05
C TRP A 46 8.36 8.78 13.05
N LEU A 47 9.36 8.24 12.33
CA LEU A 47 9.14 7.09 11.44
C LEU A 47 8.72 5.85 12.21
N SER A 48 9.21 5.66 13.44
CA SER A 48 8.75 4.57 14.30
C SER A 48 7.27 4.71 14.65
N ILE A 49 6.81 5.94 14.91
CA ILE A 49 5.40 6.23 15.16
C ILE A 49 4.56 5.94 13.91
N VAL A 50 5.01 6.38 12.73
CA VAL A 50 4.33 6.07 11.45
C VAL A 50 4.27 4.56 11.20
N ALA A 51 5.38 3.85 11.43
CA ALA A 51 5.44 2.41 11.28
C ALA A 51 4.48 1.68 12.24
N ALA A 52 4.41 2.12 13.51
CA ALA A 52 3.47 1.59 14.48
C ALA A 52 2.01 1.83 14.05
N VAL A 53 1.67 3.03 13.59
CA VAL A 53 0.33 3.34 13.07
C VAL A 53 -0.02 2.46 11.87
N MET A 54 0.89 2.31 10.92
CA MET A 54 0.68 1.43 9.77
C MET A 54 0.50 -0.03 10.20
N SER A 55 1.28 -0.51 11.16
CA SER A 55 1.14 -1.87 11.70
C SER A 55 -0.24 -2.10 12.31
N PHE A 56 -0.71 -1.19 13.16
CA PHE A 56 -2.05 -1.27 13.74
C PHE A 56 -3.14 -1.22 12.67
N ALA A 57 -3.00 -0.36 11.65
CA ALA A 57 -3.94 -0.24 10.55
C ALA A 57 -4.00 -1.52 9.70
N TYR A 58 -2.85 -2.09 9.31
CA TYR A 58 -2.84 -3.34 8.54
C TYR A 58 -3.40 -4.51 9.34
N SER A 59 -3.05 -4.63 10.63
CA SER A 59 -3.63 -5.66 11.51
C SER A 59 -5.14 -5.51 11.66
N SER A 60 -5.66 -4.28 11.84
CA SER A 60 -7.10 -4.06 12.00
C SER A 60 -7.89 -4.36 10.72
N ILE A 61 -7.34 -4.04 9.53
CA ILE A 61 -7.92 -4.44 8.24
C ILE A 61 -7.98 -5.98 8.15
N GLY A 62 -6.91 -6.68 8.52
CA GLY A 62 -6.87 -8.14 8.52
C GLY A 62 -7.91 -8.76 9.47
N ILE A 63 -8.05 -8.20 10.68
CA ILE A 63 -9.05 -8.63 11.66
C ILE A 63 -10.46 -8.37 11.12
N GLY A 64 -10.72 -7.17 10.60
CA GLY A 64 -12.03 -6.80 10.06
C GLY A 64 -12.48 -7.69 8.91
N LEU A 65 -11.58 -7.97 7.95
CA LEU A 65 -11.85 -8.89 6.85
C LEU A 65 -12.08 -10.33 7.33
N SER A 66 -11.36 -10.77 8.37
CA SER A 66 -11.52 -12.12 8.94
C SER A 66 -12.87 -12.29 9.63
N ILE A 67 -13.29 -11.30 10.41
CA ILE A 67 -14.60 -11.29 11.07
C ILE A 67 -15.74 -11.23 10.03
N ALA A 68 -15.64 -10.35 9.03
CA ALA A 68 -16.65 -10.21 7.97
C ALA A 68 -16.84 -11.46 7.11
N LYS A 69 -15.87 -12.39 7.13
CA LYS A 69 -15.93 -13.67 6.43
C LYS A 69 -16.61 -14.78 7.26
N VAL A 70 -16.60 -14.64 8.59
CA VAL A 70 -17.16 -15.62 9.55
C VAL A 70 -18.56 -15.24 10.01
N ALA A 71 -18.86 -13.94 10.08
CA ALA A 71 -20.22 -13.41 10.26
C ALA A 71 -21.06 -13.65 9.00
#